data_AF-A0A2V5LTS7-F1
#
_entry.id   AF-A0A2V5LTS7-F1
#
_cell.length_a   1.000
_cell.length_b   1.000
_cell.length_c   1.000
_cell.angle_alpha   90.00
_cell.angle_beta   90.00
_cell.angle_gamma   90.00
#
_symmetry.space_group_name_H-M   'P 1'
#
loop_
_entity.id
_entity.type
_entity.pdbx_description
1 polymer ?
#
loop_
_entity_poly.entity_id
_entity_poly.type
_entity_poly.pdbx_seq_one_letter_code
_entity_poly.pdbx_strand_id
1 'polypeptide(L)'
;MKAKYLHRAPLIFVVLIVVGCSHSTETVSGTIEVDEAHVAPRAGGRVQKVFAREGQTLKTGDPIVELDAAELPAQRDLAKAQVDAAERDTEAQAAQLEFLRADAVRQQSLLKRQAVSPNVHPMTRRGLPAQPRRRKKTWKQRACGWSRPAPIWCRSKRNSERCV
;
A
#
# COMPACT_ATOMS: atom_id res chain seq x y z
N MET A 1 -12.45 -56.41 85.57
CA MET A 1 -11.20 -55.80 85.05
C MET A 1 -11.59 -54.67 84.09
N LYS A 2 -11.04 -53.47 84.27
CA LYS A 2 -11.70 -52.20 83.93
C LYS A 2 -11.63 -51.86 82.43
N ALA A 3 -12.80 -51.63 81.82
CA ALA A 3 -13.02 -51.17 80.45
C ALA A 3 -12.63 -49.69 80.23
N LYS A 4 -11.37 -49.32 80.54
CA LYS A 4 -10.88 -47.94 80.44
C LYS A 4 -10.45 -47.52 79.03
N TYR A 5 -10.39 -48.46 78.09
CA TYR A 5 -9.93 -48.23 76.72
C TYR A 5 -11.06 -47.96 75.70
N LEU A 6 -12.33 -48.17 76.10
CA LEU A 6 -13.49 -48.05 75.20
C LEU A 6 -13.76 -46.60 74.77
N HIS A 7 -13.40 -45.60 75.60
CA HIS A 7 -13.54 -44.18 75.26
C HIS A 7 -12.36 -43.59 74.47
N ARG A 8 -11.24 -44.32 74.33
CA ARG A 8 -10.08 -43.85 73.54
C ARG A 8 -10.20 -44.20 72.05
N ALA A 9 -11.05 -45.16 71.70
CA ALA A 9 -11.35 -45.56 70.33
C ALA A 9 -11.89 -44.43 69.42
N PRO A 10 -12.88 -43.59 69.83
CA PRO A 10 -13.35 -42.50 68.98
C PRO A 10 -12.29 -41.42 68.78
N LEU A 11 -11.42 -41.19 69.77
CA LEU A 11 -10.35 -40.20 69.69
C LEU A 11 -9.25 -40.65 68.71
N ILE A 12 -8.91 -41.94 68.69
CA ILE A 12 -7.98 -42.51 67.71
C ILE A 12 -8.57 -42.44 66.29
N PHE A 13 -9.87 -42.69 66.13
CA PHE A 13 -10.55 -42.61 64.84
C PHE A 13 -10.57 -41.19 64.26
N VAL A 14 -10.81 -40.17 65.10
CA VAL A 14 -10.75 -38.76 64.69
C VAL A 14 -9.33 -38.36 64.28
N VAL A 15 -8.31 -38.80 65.02
CA VAL A 15 -6.90 -38.53 64.66
C VAL A 15 -6.55 -39.15 63.31
N LEU A 16 -7.05 -40.36 63.00
CA LEU A 16 -6.84 -40.99 61.70
C LEU A 16 -7.49 -40.23 60.54
N ILE A 17 -8.69 -39.66 60.74
CA ILE A 17 -9.37 -38.84 59.71
C ILE A 17 -8.60 -37.55 59.43
N VAL A 18 -8.07 -36.89 60.47
CA VAL A 18 -7.33 -35.61 60.31
C VAL A 18 -6.01 -35.82 59.58
N VAL A 19 -5.33 -36.96 59.79
CA VAL A 19 -4.07 -37.30 59.10
C VAL A 19 -4.29 -37.70 57.63
N GLY A 20 -5.51 -38.09 57.24
CA GLY A 20 -5.84 -38.52 55.88
C GLY A 20 -6.00 -37.40 54.84
N CYS A 21 -5.93 -36.13 55.24
CA CYS A 21 -6.04 -35.00 54.32
C CYS A 21 -4.71 -34.79 53.55
N SER A 22 -4.51 -35.56 52.47
CA SER A 22 -3.43 -35.31 51.51
C SER A 22 -3.86 -34.24 50.51
N HIS A 23 -3.21 -33.08 50.52
CA HIS A 23 -3.45 -32.00 49.57
C HIS A 23 -2.97 -32.43 48.16
N SER A 24 -3.90 -32.74 47.25
CA SER A 24 -3.55 -32.98 45.84
C SER A 24 -3.31 -31.65 45.16
N THR A 25 -2.04 -31.33 44.90
CA THR A 25 -1.69 -30.21 44.02
C THR A 25 -2.03 -30.62 42.60
N GLU A 26 -3.16 -30.15 42.09
CA GLU A 26 -3.57 -30.33 40.69
C GLU A 26 -2.53 -29.67 39.77
N THR A 27 -1.60 -30.46 39.26
CA THR A 27 -0.65 -30.03 38.23
C THR A 27 -1.38 -29.92 36.90
N VAL A 28 -1.81 -28.71 36.57
CA VAL A 28 -2.40 -28.41 35.27
C VAL A 28 -1.27 -28.27 34.25
N SER A 29 -1.14 -29.26 33.36
CA SER A 29 -0.29 -29.19 32.19
C SER A 29 -1.05 -28.49 31.07
N GLY A 30 -0.68 -27.24 30.78
CA GLY A 30 -1.10 -26.53 29.58
C GLY A 30 0.05 -26.44 28.58
N THR A 31 -0.25 -26.47 27.28
CA THR A 31 0.72 -26.11 26.23
C THR A 31 0.66 -24.60 25.99
N ILE A 32 1.85 -24.00 25.83
CA ILE A 32 1.97 -22.61 25.38
C ILE A 32 2.14 -22.66 23.87
N GLU A 33 1.14 -22.14 23.15
CA GLU A 33 1.22 -21.97 21.70
C GLU A 33 1.78 -20.58 21.38
N VAL A 34 2.70 -20.52 20.41
CA VAL A 34 3.30 -19.27 19.93
C VAL A 34 3.00 -19.14 18.45
N ASP A 35 2.49 -17.97 18.05
CA ASP A 35 2.32 -17.63 16.63
C ASP A 35 3.67 -17.24 16.04
N GLU A 36 4.20 -18.09 15.16
CA GLU A 36 5.45 -17.82 14.44
C GLU A 36 5.17 -17.29 13.03
N ALA A 37 5.80 -16.17 12.67
CA ALA A 37 5.72 -15.59 11.34
C ALA A 37 7.13 -15.44 10.75
N HIS A 38 7.33 -16.06 9.58
CA HIS A 38 8.56 -15.90 8.82
C HIS A 38 8.49 -14.63 7.96
N VAL A 39 9.37 -13.67 8.25
CA VAL A 39 9.43 -12.40 7.52
C VAL A 39 10.59 -12.45 6.53
N ALA A 40 10.27 -12.27 5.25
CA ALA A 40 11.27 -12.18 4.18
C ALA A 40 11.10 -10.87 3.39
N PRO A 41 12.20 -10.26 2.93
CA PRO A 41 12.13 -9.12 2.04
C PRO A 41 11.45 -9.49 0.71
N ARG A 42 10.69 -8.55 0.13
CA ARG A 42 10.11 -8.73 -1.22
C ARG A 42 11.14 -8.56 -2.34
N ALA A 43 12.18 -7.77 -2.11
CA ALA A 43 13.27 -7.53 -3.04
C ALA A 43 14.58 -8.00 -2.41
N GLY A 44 15.42 -8.66 -3.21
CA GLY A 44 16.77 -9.02 -2.80
C GLY A 44 17.67 -7.78 -2.74
N GLY A 45 18.71 -7.84 -1.91
CA GLY A 45 19.66 -6.75 -1.74
C GLY A 45 20.71 -7.08 -0.68
N ARG A 46 21.72 -6.22 -0.56
CA ARG A 46 22.73 -6.35 0.50
C ARG A 46 22.17 -5.74 1.79
N VAL A 47 22.37 -6.38 2.94
CA VAL A 47 21.99 -5.79 4.23
C VAL A 47 22.90 -4.60 4.53
N GLN A 48 22.34 -3.39 4.61
CA GLN A 48 23.08 -2.21 5.07
C GLN A 48 23.08 -2.13 6.59
N LYS A 49 21.91 -2.33 7.19
CA LYS A 49 21.72 -2.11 8.62
C LYS A 49 20.65 -3.02 9.17
N VAL A 50 20.92 -3.52 10.38
CA VAL A 50 19.97 -4.29 11.18
C VAL A 50 19.58 -3.43 12.38
N PHE A 51 18.29 -3.20 12.56
CA PHE A 51 17.74 -2.34 13.62
C PHE A 51 17.15 -3.14 14.78
N ALA A 52 16.68 -4.35 14.51
CA ALA A 52 16.09 -5.23 15.51
C ALA A 52 17.12 -6.20 16.08
N ARG A 53 16.99 -6.51 17.37
CA ARG A 53 17.75 -7.57 18.05
C ARG A 53 16.80 -8.64 18.59
N GLU A 54 17.34 -9.83 18.80
CA GLU A 54 16.61 -10.93 19.43
C GLU A 54 16.08 -10.51 20.82
N GLY A 55 14.83 -10.89 21.12
CA GLY A 55 14.15 -10.52 22.36
C GLY A 55 13.60 -9.09 22.42
N GLN A 56 13.82 -8.26 21.40
CA GLN A 56 13.25 -6.91 21.34
C GLN A 56 11.77 -6.95 20.93
N THR A 57 10.90 -6.26 21.69
CA THR A 57 9.51 -6.05 21.29
C THR A 57 9.42 -5.03 20.17
N LEU A 58 8.80 -5.40 19.05
CA LEU A 58 8.57 -4.55 17.88
C LEU A 58 7.09 -4.25 17.72
N LYS A 59 6.78 -3.08 17.13
CA LYS A 59 5.42 -2.70 16.74
C LYS A 59 5.26 -2.81 15.22
N THR A 60 4.02 -2.86 14.77
CA THR A 60 3.69 -2.86 13.33
C THR A 60 4.23 -1.60 12.66
N GLY A 61 5.08 -1.79 11.65
CA GLY A 61 5.70 -0.71 10.88
C GLY A 61 7.13 -0.38 11.28
N ASP A 62 7.65 -0.98 12.36
CA ASP A 62 9.04 -0.77 12.76
C ASP A 62 10.01 -1.43 11.75
N PRO A 63 11.06 -0.71 11.30
CA PRO A 63 12.04 -1.28 10.40
C PRO A 63 12.90 -2.31 11.13
N ILE A 64 13.00 -3.51 10.56
CA ILE A 64 13.82 -4.61 11.10
C ILE A 64 15.22 -4.58 10.46
N VAL A 65 15.26 -4.49 9.13
CA VAL A 65 16.47 -4.48 8.31
C VAL A 65 16.30 -3.47 7.18
N GLU A 66 17.37 -2.74 6.87
CA GLU A 66 17.48 -1.92 5.67
C GLU A 66 18.40 -2.61 4.66
N LEU A 67 17.90 -2.72 3.43
CA LEU A 67 18.58 -3.37 2.32
C LEU A 67 19.03 -2.30 1.32
N ASP A 68 20.28 -2.41 0.87
CA ASP A 68 20.74 -1.73 -0.34
C ASP A 68 20.30 -2.54 -1.55
N ALA A 69 19.44 -1.91 -2.35
CA ALA A 69 18.97 -2.42 -3.61
C ALA A 69 19.30 -1.39 -4.69
N ALA A 70 20.58 -1.27 -5.04
CA ALA A 70 21.13 -0.28 -5.98
C ALA A 70 20.40 -0.18 -7.34
N GLU A 71 19.72 -1.25 -7.76
CA GLU A 71 18.90 -1.28 -8.97
C GLU A 71 17.59 -0.48 -8.83
N LEU A 72 16.95 -0.48 -7.66
CA LEU A 72 15.69 0.23 -7.43
C LEU A 72 15.79 1.77 -7.58
N PRO A 73 16.80 2.46 -7.00
CA PRO A 73 16.94 3.89 -7.23
C PRO A 73 17.30 4.19 -8.70
N ALA A 74 18.11 3.35 -9.34
CA ALA A 74 18.45 3.52 -10.76
C ALA A 74 17.19 3.43 -11.65
N GLN A 75 16.31 2.44 -11.44
CA GLN A 75 15.04 2.33 -12.15
C GLN A 75 14.10 3.49 -11.86
N ARG A 76 14.06 3.95 -10.61
CA ARG A 76 13.27 5.12 -10.21
C ARG A 76 13.76 6.38 -10.91
N ASP A 77 15.07 6.58 -10.99
CA ASP A 77 15.65 7.77 -11.63
C ASP A 77 15.47 7.73 -13.14
N LEU A 78 15.59 6.55 -13.77
CA LEU A 78 15.23 6.35 -15.18
C LEU A 78 13.75 6.68 -15.43
N ALA A 79 12.84 6.15 -14.61
CA ALA A 79 11.41 6.42 -14.74
C ALA A 79 11.09 7.91 -14.53
N LYS A 80 11.79 8.56 -13.59
CA LYS A 80 11.66 10.00 -13.36
C LYS A 80 12.12 10.80 -14.58
N ALA A 81 13.28 10.46 -15.16
CA ALA A 81 13.78 11.11 -16.36
C ALA A 81 12.82 10.94 -17.56
N GLN A 82 12.17 9.78 -17.68
CA GLN A 82 11.15 9.55 -18.71
C GLN A 82 9.90 10.43 -18.52
N VAL A 83 9.46 10.62 -17.27
CA VAL A 83 8.35 11.54 -16.97
C VAL A 83 8.74 12.98 -17.30
N ASP A 84 9.92 13.41 -16.85
CA ASP A 84 10.41 14.77 -17.10
C ASP A 84 10.53 15.03 -18.61
N ALA A 85 11.06 14.08 -19.39
CA ALA A 85 11.13 14.18 -20.84
C ALA A 85 9.75 14.31 -21.50
N ALA A 86 8.79 13.48 -21.07
CA ALA A 86 7.42 13.55 -21.58
C ALA A 86 6.74 14.89 -21.25
N GLU A 87 7.02 15.46 -20.07
CA GLU A 87 6.53 16.79 -19.71
C GLU A 87 7.11 17.86 -20.64
N ARG A 88 8.42 17.84 -20.91
CA ARG A 88 9.06 18.75 -21.87
C ARG A 88 8.51 18.62 -23.28
N ASP A 89 8.24 17.40 -23.73
CA ASP A 89 7.61 17.17 -25.03
C ASP A 89 6.21 17.81 -25.09
N THR A 90 5.43 17.72 -24.01
CA THR A 90 4.11 18.37 -23.96
C THR A 90 4.21 19.90 -23.93
N GLU A 91 5.20 20.47 -23.24
CA GLU A 91 5.48 21.91 -23.23
C GLU A 91 5.87 22.39 -24.64
N ALA A 92 6.76 21.67 -25.32
CA ALA A 92 7.18 21.98 -26.68
C ALA A 92 6.00 21.92 -27.66
N GLN A 93 5.15 20.89 -27.56
CA GLN A 93 3.93 20.78 -28.37
C GLN A 93 2.94 21.91 -28.08
N ALA A 94 2.81 22.35 -26.82
CA ALA A 94 1.94 23.46 -26.46
C ALA A 94 2.44 24.78 -27.07
N ALA A 95 3.74 25.05 -26.99
CA ALA A 95 4.36 26.21 -27.64
C ALA A 95 4.20 26.18 -29.16
N GLN A 96 4.40 25.01 -29.78
CA GLN A 96 4.18 24.83 -31.22
C GLN A 96 2.73 25.15 -31.61
N LEU A 97 1.77 24.70 -30.80
CA LEU A 97 0.36 24.93 -31.05
C LEU A 97 -0.01 26.42 -30.89
N GLU A 98 0.60 27.11 -29.93
CA GLU A 98 0.44 28.56 -29.77
C GLU A 98 1.00 29.33 -30.96
N PHE A 99 2.21 29.00 -31.42
CA PHE A 99 2.82 29.59 -32.61
C PHE A 99 1.93 29.44 -33.86
N LEU A 100 1.43 28.22 -34.11
CA LEU A 100 0.53 27.95 -35.25
C LEU A 100 -0.79 28.73 -35.15
N ARG A 101 -1.33 28.93 -33.94
CA ARG A 101 -2.52 29.76 -33.74
C ARG A 101 -2.24 31.22 -34.02
N ALA A 102 -1.12 31.76 -33.54
CA ALA A 102 -0.72 33.13 -33.79
C ALA A 102 -0.52 33.39 -35.30
N ASP A 103 0.11 32.46 -36.02
CA ASP A 103 0.27 32.54 -37.47
C ASP A 103 -1.08 32.53 -38.20
N ALA A 104 -1.99 31.62 -37.83
CA ALA A 104 -3.33 31.58 -38.41
C ALA A 104 -4.12 32.88 -38.22
N VAL A 105 -4.00 33.52 -37.04
CA VAL A 105 -4.63 34.82 -36.77
C VAL A 105 -4.00 35.92 -37.61
N ARG A 106 -2.66 35.94 -37.71
CA ARG A 106 -1.92 36.88 -38.55
C ARG A 106 -2.37 36.77 -40.01
N GLN A 107 -2.41 35.56 -40.57
CA GLN A 107 -2.85 35.32 -41.94
C GLN A 107 -4.29 35.82 -42.18
N GLN A 108 -5.21 35.55 -41.26
CA GLN A 108 -6.59 36.06 -41.35
C GLN A 108 -6.64 37.59 -41.37
N SER A 109 -5.81 38.27 -40.57
CA SER A 109 -5.76 39.73 -40.55
C SER A 109 -5.27 40.33 -41.88
N LEU A 110 -4.33 39.66 -42.55
CA LEU A 110 -3.78 40.10 -43.84
C LEU A 110 -4.80 39.95 -44.97
N LEU A 111 -5.57 38.86 -44.95
CA LEU A 111 -6.65 38.61 -45.92
C LEU A 111 -7.75 39.68 -45.83
N LYS A 112 -8.15 40.08 -44.60
CA LYS A 112 -9.15 41.15 -44.40
C LYS A 112 -8.70 42.49 -44.98
N ARG A 113 -7.39 42.75 -45.02
CA ARG A 113 -6.81 43.99 -45.55
C ARG A 113 -6.54 43.92 -47.07
N GLN A 114 -6.94 42.81 -47.73
CA GLN A 114 -6.65 42.55 -49.15
C GLN A 114 -5.16 42.70 -49.52
N ALA A 115 -4.26 42.61 -48.53
CA ALA A 115 -2.83 42.83 -48.71
C ALA A 115 -2.10 41.60 -49.31
N VAL A 116 -2.80 40.48 -49.49
CA VAL A 116 -2.24 39.21 -49.96
C VAL A 116 -3.16 38.61 -51.03
N SER A 117 -2.56 38.19 -52.15
CA SER A 117 -3.25 37.55 -53.28
C SER A 117 -3.96 36.24 -52.84
N PRO A 118 -5.18 35.93 -53.32
CA PRO A 118 -5.95 34.76 -52.89
C PRO A 118 -5.29 33.40 -53.16
N ASN A 119 -4.21 33.36 -53.94
CA ASN A 119 -3.51 32.13 -54.32
C ASN A 119 -2.51 31.62 -53.26
N VAL A 120 -2.43 32.23 -52.07
CA VAL A 120 -1.72 31.60 -50.94
C VAL A 120 -2.60 30.50 -50.37
N HIS A 121 -2.59 29.34 -51.01
CA HIS A 121 -3.32 28.15 -50.57
C HIS A 121 -2.89 27.76 -49.15
N PRO A 122 -3.78 27.77 -48.14
CA PRO A 122 -3.47 27.15 -46.86
C PRO A 122 -3.59 25.63 -47.03
N MET A 123 -2.47 24.93 -47.17
CA MET A 123 -2.43 23.46 -47.20
C MET A 123 -2.89 22.80 -45.87
N THR A 124 -3.21 23.57 -44.82
CA THR A 124 -3.25 23.03 -43.46
C THR A 124 -4.63 23.03 -42.81
N ARG A 125 -5.68 22.58 -43.52
CA ARG A 125 -6.96 22.18 -42.86
C ARG A 125 -7.08 20.67 -42.60
N ARG A 126 -6.18 19.85 -43.14
CA ARG A 126 -6.19 18.38 -42.96
C ARG A 126 -5.39 17.86 -41.76
N GLY A 127 -4.76 18.75 -40.99
CA GLY A 127 -3.78 18.36 -39.97
C GLY A 127 -4.02 18.87 -38.55
N LEU A 128 -5.14 19.54 -38.22
CA LEU A 128 -5.45 19.71 -36.80
C LEU A 128 -5.87 18.33 -36.29
N PRO A 129 -5.08 17.64 -35.43
CA PRO A 129 -5.63 16.51 -34.72
C PRO A 129 -6.84 17.05 -33.96
N ALA A 130 -8.02 16.49 -34.24
CA ALA A 130 -9.22 16.75 -33.49
C ALA A 130 -8.84 16.61 -32.02
N GLN A 131 -8.82 17.72 -31.29
CA GLN A 131 -8.39 17.72 -29.90
C GLN A 131 -9.31 16.74 -29.18
N PRO A 132 -8.82 15.60 -28.67
CA PRO A 132 -9.68 14.64 -28.06
C PRO A 132 -10.35 15.37 -26.91
N ARG A 133 -11.68 15.55 -27.01
CA ARG A 133 -12.50 16.08 -25.92
C ARG A 133 -12.12 15.24 -24.71
N ARG A 134 -11.29 15.82 -23.83
CA ARG A 134 -10.75 15.14 -22.65
C ARG A 134 -11.93 14.96 -21.72
N ARG A 135 -12.75 13.93 -21.99
CA ARG A 135 -13.77 13.45 -21.09
C ARG A 135 -12.99 13.12 -19.85
N LYS A 136 -13.13 13.95 -18.80
CA LYS A 136 -12.46 13.77 -17.52
C LYS A 136 -12.85 12.37 -17.02
N LYS A 137 -12.06 11.37 -17.37
CA LYS A 137 -12.27 10.00 -16.89
C LYS A 137 -11.91 10.09 -15.42
N THR A 138 -12.94 10.05 -14.59
CA THR A 138 -12.80 9.92 -13.15
C THR A 138 -11.91 8.71 -12.86
N TRP A 139 -11.19 8.76 -11.74
CA TRP A 139 -10.21 7.74 -11.33
C TRP A 139 -10.74 6.30 -11.48
N LYS A 140 -12.06 6.13 -11.33
CA LYS A 140 -12.85 4.90 -11.52
C LYS A 140 -12.75 4.25 -12.92
N GLN A 141 -12.54 5.00 -14.00
CA GLN A 141 -12.48 4.44 -15.37
C GLN A 141 -11.07 4.01 -15.82
N ARG A 142 -10.00 4.45 -15.15
CA ARG A 142 -8.65 3.94 -15.41
C ARG A 142 -8.40 2.57 -14.76
N ALA A 143 -9.14 2.24 -13.71
CA ALA A 143 -8.98 0.98 -12.98
C ALA A 143 -9.60 -0.25 -13.68
N CYS A 144 -10.52 -0.07 -14.63
CA CYS A 144 -11.27 -1.19 -15.23
C CYS A 144 -10.75 -1.66 -16.61
N GLY A 145 -9.64 -1.09 -17.11
CA GLY A 145 -9.08 -1.47 -18.40
C GLY A 145 -8.14 -2.68 -18.37
N TRP A 146 -7.83 -3.22 -17.18
CA TRP A 146 -7.02 -4.41 -17.03
C TRP A 146 -7.93 -5.56 -16.60
N SER A 147 -8.21 -6.45 -17.55
CA SER A 147 -8.83 -7.75 -17.35
C SER A 147 -7.90 -8.66 -16.53
N ARG A 148 -7.84 -8.44 -15.22
CA ARG A 148 -7.39 -9.40 -14.21
C ARG A 148 -8.32 -9.29 -12.99
N PRO A 149 -8.71 -10.41 -12.37
CA PRO A 149 -9.64 -10.37 -11.24
C PRO A 149 -9.00 -9.57 -10.08
N ALA A 150 -9.69 -8.54 -9.64
CA ALA A 150 -9.23 -7.68 -8.55
C ALA A 150 -9.09 -8.49 -7.24
N PRO A 151 -8.03 -8.26 -6.44
CA PRO A 151 -7.91 -8.87 -5.13
C PRO A 151 -9.01 -8.38 -4.17
N ILE A 152 -9.41 -9.26 -3.26
CA ILE A 152 -10.53 -9.18 -2.30
C ILE A 152 -10.54 -7.89 -1.45
N TRP A 153 -9.42 -7.18 -1.36
CA TRP A 153 -9.29 -5.94 -0.60
C TRP A 153 -10.01 -4.72 -1.19
N CYS A 154 -10.47 -4.76 -2.45
CA CYS A 154 -11.12 -3.62 -3.11
C CYS A 154 -12.64 -3.52 -2.88
N ARG A 155 -13.20 -4.23 -1.89
CA ARG A 155 -14.65 -4.25 -1.57
C ARG A 155 -15.04 -3.45 -0.30
N SER A 156 -14.12 -2.84 0.45
CA SER A 156 -14.50 -2.14 1.71
C SER A 156 -14.70 -0.62 1.64
N LYS A 157 -14.19 0.10 0.63
CA LYS A 157 -14.39 1.56 0.50
C LYS A 157 -15.59 1.95 -0.39
N ARG A 158 -16.78 1.44 -0.05
CA ARG A 158 -18.08 1.87 -0.64
C ARG A 158 -19.00 2.56 0.36
N ASN A 159 -18.61 2.74 1.63
CA ASN A 159 -19.52 3.28 2.65
C ASN A 159 -18.85 4.23 3.65
N SER A 160 -18.24 5.32 3.18
CA SER A 160 -17.77 6.39 4.08
C SER A 160 -17.72 7.75 3.37
N GLU A 161 -18.90 8.25 2.98
CA GLU A 161 -19.13 9.66 2.66
C GLU A 161 -20.47 10.08 3.31
N ARG A 162 -20.45 10.29 4.64
CA ARG A 162 -21.35 11.20 5.38
C ARG A 162 -20.89 11.32 6.84
N CYS A 163 -20.97 12.54 7.39
CA CYS A 163 -20.36 13.08 8.63
C CYS A 163 -18.94 13.58 8.34
N VAL A 164 -18.69 14.88 8.09
CA VAL A 164 -19.37 16.14 8.47
C VAL A 164 -19.56 17.01 7.23
#